data_AF-A0A951GH37-F1
#
_entry.id   AF-A0A951GH37-F1
#
_cell.length_a   1.000
_cell.length_b   1.000
_cell.length_c   1.000
_cell.angle_alpha   90.00
_cell.angle_beta   90.00
_cell.angle_gamma   90.00
#
_symmetry.space_group_name_H-M   'P 1'
#
loop_
_entity.id
_entity.type
_entity.pdbx_description
1 polymer ?
#
loop_
_entity_poly.entity_id
_entity_poly.type
_entity_poly.pdbx_seq_one_letter_code
_entity_poly.pdbx_strand_id
1 'polypeptide(L)' 'MWQQEDAMGELKSTFDEIDEAAETRAIEEAEAEIDAGHGVPHEQVREWLKKLARGEIVPPPCN' A
#
# COMPACT_ATOMS: atom_id res chain seq x y z
N MET A 1 -38.66 -26.63 -10.50
CA MET A 1 -37.79 -25.90 -11.44
C MET A 1 -37.41 -24.61 -10.75
N TRP A 2 -36.28 -24.60 -10.06
CA TRP A 2 -35.77 -23.39 -9.44
C TRP A 2 -34.97 -22.65 -10.51
N GLN A 3 -35.60 -21.69 -11.19
CA GLN A 3 -34.86 -20.68 -11.95
C GLN A 3 -34.44 -19.62 -10.95
N GLN A 4 -33.16 -19.66 -10.58
CA GLN A 4 -32.48 -18.57 -9.91
C GLN A 4 -31.53 -17.96 -10.93
N GLU A 5 -32.10 -17.17 -11.83
CA GLU A 5 -31.39 -16.22 -12.67
C GLU A 5 -31.88 -14.86 -12.19
N ASP A 6 -31.09 -14.21 -11.34
CA ASP A 6 -30.89 -12.75 -11.36
C ASP A 6 -29.90 -12.34 -10.26
N ALA A 7 -28.89 -11.61 -10.71
CA ALA A 7 -27.98 -10.76 -9.95
C ALA A 7 -26.88 -11.43 -9.10
N MET A 8 -25.99 -12.19 -9.75
CA MET A 8 -24.57 -11.84 -9.60
C MET A 8 -24.44 -10.47 -10.28
N GLY A 9 -24.72 -9.39 -9.54
CA GLY A 9 -24.43 -8.03 -10.03
C GLY A 9 -23.01 -8.04 -10.57
N GLU A 10 -22.81 -7.46 -11.75
CA GLU A 10 -21.50 -7.35 -12.41
C GLU A 10 -20.39 -7.29 -11.36
N LEU A 11 -19.60 -8.36 -11.26
CA LEU A 11 -18.40 -8.38 -10.44
C LEU A 11 -17.43 -7.40 -11.10
N LYS A 12 -17.63 -6.11 -10.83
CA LYS A 12 -16.69 -5.07 -11.18
C LYS A 12 -15.38 -5.44 -10.49
N SER A 13 -14.31 -5.61 -11.26
CA SER A 13 -13.01 -5.93 -10.68
C SER A 13 -12.65 -4.80 -9.72
N THR A 14 -12.06 -5.12 -8.58
CA THR A 14 -11.48 -4.10 -7.69
C THR A 14 -10.50 -3.18 -8.44
N PHE A 15 -9.92 -3.67 -9.54
CA PHE A 15 -9.00 -2.94 -10.39
C PHE A 15 -9.67 -2.12 -11.51
N ASP A 16 -10.99 -2.24 -11.71
CA ASP A 16 -11.74 -1.50 -12.75
C ASP A 16 -12.22 -0.11 -12.27
N GLU A 17 -12.01 0.22 -10.99
CA GLU A 17 -12.35 1.52 -10.40
C GLU A 17 -11.08 2.26 -10.00
N ILE A 18 -10.52 3.03 -10.93
CA ILE A 18 -9.42 3.96 -10.65
C ILE A 18 -10.02 5.31 -10.26
N ASP A 19 -9.91 5.66 -8.98
CA ASP A 19 -10.21 7.00 -8.47
C ASP A 19 -8.91 7.83 -8.43
N GLU A 20 -8.61 8.51 -9.55
CA GLU A 20 -7.42 9.38 -9.68
C GLU A 20 -7.38 10.49 -8.62
N ALA A 21 -8.54 10.95 -8.15
CA ALA A 21 -8.62 11.97 -7.10
C ALA A 21 -8.26 11.38 -5.73
N ALA A 22 -8.62 10.13 -5.46
CA ALA A 22 -8.16 9.42 -4.27
C ALA A 22 -6.65 9.16 -4.31
N GLU A 23 -6.11 8.77 -5.47
CA GLU A 23 -4.67 8.58 -5.64
C GLU A 23 -3.89 9.88 -5.41
N THR A 24 -4.34 10.99 -6.02
CA THR A 24 -3.69 12.30 -5.85
C THR A 24 -3.67 12.74 -4.39
N ARG A 25 -4.80 12.63 -3.68
CA ARG A 25 -4.87 12.97 -2.25
C ARG A 25 -3.95 12.10 -1.40
N ALA A 26 -3.86 10.80 -1.70
CA ALA A 26 -2.99 9.88 -0.97
C ALA A 26 -1.50 10.21 -1.16
N ILE A 27 -1.10 10.66 -2.35
CA ILE A 27 0.27 11.12 -2.63
C ILE A 27 0.55 12.41 -1.85
N GLU A 28 -0.34 13.41 -1.92
CA GLU A 28 -0.18 14.68 -1.20
C GLU A 28 -0.06 14.47 0.32
N GLU A 29 -0.88 13.56 0.89
CA GLU A 29 -0.81 13.20 2.30
C GLU A 29 0.54 12.54 2.65
N ALA A 30 1.00 11.58 1.83
CA ALA A 30 2.27 10.90 2.05
C ALA A 30 3.47 11.86 1.99
N GLU A 31 3.45 12.81 1.05
CA GLU A 31 4.49 13.86 0.94
C GLU A 31 4.50 14.76 2.18
N ALA A 32 3.32 15.19 2.66
CA ALA A 32 3.21 16.00 3.87
C ALA A 32 3.75 15.26 5.12
N GLU A 33 3.50 13.96 5.24
CA GLU A 33 4.02 13.13 6.33
C GLU A 33 5.55 12.97 6.26
N ILE A 34 6.11 12.86 5.05
CA ILE A 34 7.57 12.86 4.85
C ILE A 34 8.17 14.21 5.27
N ASP A 35 7.56 15.32 4.86
CA ASP A 35 8.00 16.67 5.23
C ASP A 35 7.86 16.94 6.74
N ALA A 36 6.86 16.35 7.39
CA ALA A 36 6.69 16.37 8.84
C ALA A 36 7.73 15.50 9.59
N GLY A 37 8.54 14.71 8.87
CA GLY A 37 9.56 13.85 9.44
C GLY A 37 9.04 12.49 9.91
N HIS A 38 7.84 12.08 9.52
CA HIS A 38 7.26 10.78 9.87
C HIS A 38 7.73 9.64 8.94
N GLY A 39 8.68 9.91 8.03
CA GLY A 39 9.34 8.92 7.19
C GLY A 39 10.60 8.30 7.81
N VAL A 40 10.90 7.05 7.43
CA VAL A 40 12.16 6.41 7.83
C VAL A 40 13.26 6.73 6.80
N PRO A 41 14.46 7.16 7.22
CA PRO A 41 15.56 7.42 6.29
C PRO A 41 15.92 6.21 5.43
N HIS A 42 16.08 6.44 4.12
CA HIS A 42 16.36 5.38 3.14
C HIS A 42 17.58 4.50 3.52
N GLU A 43 18.62 5.10 4.07
CA GLU A 43 19.83 4.40 4.53
C GLU A 43 19.53 3.33 5.59
N GLN A 44 18.61 3.63 6.53
CA GLN A 44 18.21 2.68 7.57
C GLN A 44 17.42 1.52 6.97
N VAL A 45 16.51 1.82 6.05
CA VAL A 45 15.74 0.80 5.31
C VAL A 45 16.68 -0.11 4.51
N ARG A 46 17.67 0.45 3.82
CA ARG A 46 18.65 -0.32 3.05
C ARG A 46 19.43 -1.31 3.92
N GLU A 47 19.94 -0.88 5.06
CA GLU A 47 20.69 -1.77 5.95
C GLU A 47 19.81 -2.84 6.56
N TRP A 48 18.55 -2.51 6.88
CA TRP A 48 17.55 -3.49 7.30
C TRP A 48 17.29 -4.55 6.20
N LEU A 49 17.07 -4.13 4.96
CA LEU A 49 16.84 -5.04 3.83
C LEU A 49 18.05 -5.96 3.57
N LYS A 50 19.28 -5.47 3.75
CA LYS A 50 20.49 -6.32 3.64
C LYS A 50 20.52 -7.42 4.71
N LYS A 51 20.14 -7.11 5.95
CA LYS A 51 20.04 -8.11 7.04
C LYS A 51 18.97 -9.14 6.72
N LEU A 52 17.80 -8.68 6.29
CA LEU A 52 16.70 -9.55 5.89
C LEU A 52 17.11 -10.49 4.75
N ALA A 53 17.81 -9.98 3.73
CA ALA A 53 18.31 -10.78 2.61
C ALA A 53 19.33 -11.86 3.03
N ARG A 54 20.01 -11.69 4.17
CA ARG A 54 20.90 -12.70 4.76
C ARG A 54 20.18 -13.68 5.70
N GLY A 55 18.87 -13.55 5.85
CA GLY A 55 18.05 -14.37 6.75
C GLY A 55 18.03 -13.88 8.20
N GLU A 56 18.61 -12.72 8.50
CA GLU A 56 18.52 -12.10 9.82
C GLU A 56 17.15 -11.42 9.97
N ILE A 57 16.19 -12.08 10.62
CA ILE A 57 14.85 -11.51 10.87
C ILE A 57 14.92 -10.56 12.05
N VAL A 58 15.12 -9.28 11.75
CA VAL A 58 15.06 -8.17 12.70
C VAL A 58 13.84 -7.28 12.40
N PRO A 59 13.23 -6.62 13.40
CA PRO A 59 12.12 -5.71 13.18
C PRO A 59 12.45 -4.63 12.15
N PRO A 60 11.47 -4.18 11.34
CA PRO A 60 11.66 -3.04 10.46
C PRO A 60 11.96 -1.78 11.27
N PRO A 61 12.77 -0.85 10.73
CA PRO A 61 13.03 0.43 11.37
C PRO A 61 11.74 1.25 11.44
N CYS A 62 11.52 1.91 12.58
CA CYS A 62 10.47 2.89 12.81
C CYS A 62 11.12 4.22 13.23
N ASN A 63 10.50 5.35 12.86
CA ASN A 63 10.87 6.67 13.40
C ASN A 63 10.19 6.92 14.74
#